data_AF-A0A1J4VWK9-F1
#
_entry.id   AF-A0A1J4VWK9-F1
#
_cell.length_a   1.000
_cell.length_b   1.000
_cell.length_c   1.000
_cell.angle_alpha   90.00
_cell.angle_beta   90.00
_cell.angle_gamma   90.00
#
_symmetry.space_group_name_H-M   'P 1'
#
loop_
_entity.id
_entity.type
_entity.pdbx_description
1 polymer ?
#
loop_
_entity_poly.entity_id
_entity_poly.type
_entity_poly.pdbx_seq_one_letter_code
_entity_poly.pdbx_strand_id
1 'polypeptide(L)'
;MQKYNLEFLREFTKELVMNSLPQEYKEKKAEVEKINSILLKKNEEDDMIPSIFEPVKGTQAIPAIQRIPLTKENPIEQKIYEIEDVKKEGFFLGKITPMVLDPRVVTIECPAPGRFVIVKTPTKKLSTNITLTKENIDEIINSFSAESRIPRLGGIFKAIVNNMLITAIDSHIGGPRFIINKIKQEPSNPRDKK
;
A
#
# COMPACT_ATOMS: atom_id res chain seq x y z
N MET A 1 -34.10 -32.00 18.92
CA MET A 1 -33.68 -31.12 20.04
C MET A 1 -32.37 -30.34 19.80
N GLN A 2 -31.58 -30.57 18.73
CA GLN A 2 -30.27 -29.89 18.57
C GLN A 2 -30.29 -28.48 17.97
N LYS A 3 -31.41 -27.97 17.43
CA LYS A 3 -31.46 -26.62 16.80
C LYS A 3 -31.41 -25.45 17.78
N TYR A 4 -31.80 -25.64 19.04
CA TYR A 4 -31.90 -24.55 20.03
C TYR A 4 -30.54 -24.04 20.56
N ASN A 5 -29.45 -24.80 20.37
CA ASN A 5 -28.15 -24.41 20.90
C ASN A 5 -27.45 -23.32 20.07
N LEU A 6 -27.68 -23.27 18.75
CA LEU A 6 -26.99 -22.29 17.89
C LEU A 6 -27.60 -20.89 18.02
N GLU A 7 -28.93 -20.81 18.14
CA GLU A 7 -29.65 -19.55 18.32
C GLU A 7 -29.36 -18.94 19.69
N PHE A 8 -29.32 -19.78 20.73
CA PHE A 8 -28.91 -19.37 22.07
C PHE A 8 -27.47 -18.84 22.08
N LEU A 9 -26.52 -19.59 21.50
CA LEU A 9 -25.12 -19.17 21.48
C LEU A 9 -24.93 -17.86 20.70
N ARG A 10 -25.70 -17.66 19.62
CA ARG A 10 -25.68 -16.43 18.83
C ARG A 10 -26.20 -15.24 19.63
N GLU A 11 -27.37 -15.35 20.26
CA GLU A 11 -27.92 -14.24 21.07
C GLU A 11 -27.08 -13.98 22.32
N PHE A 12 -26.56 -15.02 22.97
CA PHE A 12 -25.66 -14.87 24.12
C PHE A 12 -24.36 -14.15 23.75
N THR A 13 -23.71 -14.53 22.65
CA THR A 13 -22.47 -13.88 22.21
C THR A 13 -22.72 -12.42 21.83
N LYS A 14 -23.86 -12.13 21.19
CA LYS A 14 -24.28 -10.77 20.87
C LYS A 14 -24.48 -9.92 22.12
N GLU A 15 -25.10 -10.47 23.16
CA GLU A 15 -25.32 -9.79 24.43
C GLU A 15 -23.99 -9.55 25.18
N LEU A 16 -23.09 -10.53 25.20
CA LEU A 16 -21.77 -10.43 25.81
C LEU A 16 -20.96 -9.29 25.17
N VAL A 17 -20.91 -9.25 23.84
CA VAL A 17 -20.19 -8.21 23.09
C VAL A 17 -20.77 -6.82 23.33
N MET A 18 -22.10 -6.69 23.37
CA MET A 18 -22.77 -5.41 23.59
C MET A 18 -22.53 -4.87 25.01
N ASN A 19 -22.39 -5.76 26.00
CA ASN A 19 -22.16 -5.38 27.39
C ASN A 19 -20.67 -5.18 27.73
N SER A 20 -19.75 -5.83 27.00
CA SER A 20 -18.30 -5.68 27.22
C SER A 20 -17.70 -4.41 26.60
N LEU A 21 -18.44 -3.70 25.73
CA LEU A 21 -17.93 -2.51 25.06
C LEU A 21 -17.88 -1.28 26.00
N PRO A 22 -16.77 -0.51 25.98
CA PRO A 22 -16.67 0.75 26.72
C PRO A 22 -17.78 1.74 26.32
N GLN A 23 -18.23 2.57 27.26
CA GLN A 23 -19.36 3.50 27.11
C GLN A 23 -19.24 4.37 25.84
N GLU A 24 -18.03 4.83 25.50
CA GLU A 24 -17.73 5.65 24.32
C GLU A 24 -18.15 5.00 22.99
N TYR A 25 -18.10 3.66 22.90
CA TYR A 25 -18.52 2.94 21.69
C TYR A 25 -20.05 2.80 21.58
N LYS A 26 -20.76 2.80 22.71
CA LYS A 26 -22.23 2.77 22.74
C LYS A 26 -22.81 4.07 22.18
N GLU A 27 -22.20 5.20 22.54
CA GLU A 27 -22.59 6.52 22.05
C GLU A 27 -22.35 6.68 20.55
N LYS A 28 -21.17 6.27 20.05
CA LYS A 28 -20.85 6.30 18.61
C LYS A 28 -21.78 5.42 17.77
N LYS A 29 -22.20 4.27 18.28
CA LYS A 29 -23.12 3.37 17.55
C LYS A 29 -24.49 4.01 17.35
N ALA A 30 -25.02 4.69 18.38
CA ALA A 30 -26.28 5.41 18.29
C ALA A 30 -26.24 6.58 17.29
N GLU A 31 -25.08 7.23 17.16
CA GLU A 31 -24.86 8.30 16.17
C GLU A 31 -24.84 7.76 14.74
N VAL A 32 -24.15 6.63 14.49
CA VAL A 32 -24.11 5.96 13.17
C VAL A 32 -25.51 5.50 12.73
N GLU A 33 -26.32 4.99 13.65
CA GLU A 33 -27.68 4.54 13.36
C GLU A 33 -28.62 5.71 13.00
N LYS A 34 -28.45 6.87 13.65
CA LYS A 34 -29.11 8.12 13.26
C LYS A 34 -28.68 8.58 11.86
N ILE A 35 -27.39 8.54 11.53
CA ILE A 35 -26.90 8.93 10.20
C ILE A 35 -27.46 8.01 9.11
N ASN A 36 -27.49 6.69 9.34
CA ASN A 36 -28.01 5.72 8.38
C ASN A 36 -29.53 5.90 8.14
N SER A 37 -30.31 6.18 9.18
CA SER A 37 -31.75 6.46 9.02
C SER A 37 -32.03 7.76 8.25
N ILE A 38 -31.14 8.76 8.33
CA ILE A 38 -31.23 9.99 7.53
C ILE A 38 -30.88 9.71 6.06
N LEU A 39 -29.84 8.91 5.80
CA LEU A 39 -29.43 8.53 4.44
C LEU A 39 -30.50 7.70 3.71
N LEU A 40 -31.15 6.77 4.41
CA LEU A 40 -32.23 5.95 3.85
C LEU A 40 -33.46 6.78 3.45
N LYS A 41 -33.77 7.86 4.17
CA LYS A 41 -34.88 8.77 3.81
C LYS A 41 -34.59 9.67 2.62
N LYS A 42 -33.32 9.85 2.24
CA LYS A 42 -32.93 10.76 1.16
C LYS A 42 -33.00 10.15 -0.24
N ASN A 43 -33.22 8.83 -0.34
CA ASN A 43 -33.23 8.12 -1.62
C ASN A 43 -34.63 8.02 -2.27
N GLU A 44 -35.67 8.63 -1.71
CA GLU A 44 -37.03 8.57 -2.26
C GLU A 44 -37.48 9.86 -2.99
N GLU A 45 -36.67 10.92 -3.03
CA GLU A 45 -37.09 12.23 -3.60
C GLU A 45 -36.27 12.74 -4.81
N ASP A 46 -35.21 12.06 -5.25
CA ASP A 46 -34.33 12.55 -6.35
C ASP A 46 -34.45 11.73 -7.66
N ASP A 47 -35.66 11.62 -8.20
CA ASP A 47 -35.95 11.08 -9.54
C ASP A 47 -36.27 12.21 -10.54
N MET A 48 -35.39 13.20 -10.72
CA MET A 48 -35.38 14.08 -11.90
C MET A 48 -34.00 14.71 -12.14
N ILE A 49 -33.07 13.97 -12.72
CA ILE A 49 -31.85 14.55 -13.31
C ILE A 49 -32.07 14.72 -14.82
N PRO A 50 -32.18 15.95 -15.35
CA PRO A 50 -32.23 16.18 -16.79
C PRO A 50 -30.89 15.81 -17.43
N SER A 51 -30.94 14.88 -18.38
CA SER A 51 -29.82 14.50 -19.23
C SER A 51 -29.43 15.67 -20.14
N ILE A 52 -28.36 16.38 -19.79
CA ILE A 52 -27.74 17.43 -20.61
C ILE A 52 -26.36 16.89 -21.03
N PHE A 53 -26.34 16.01 -22.03
CA PHE A 53 -25.15 15.73 -22.80
C PHE A 53 -25.33 16.35 -24.19
N GLU A 54 -24.73 17.52 -24.39
CA GLU A 54 -24.60 18.09 -25.73
C GLU A 54 -23.51 17.34 -26.51
N PRO A 55 -23.76 17.00 -27.78
CA PRO A 55 -22.77 16.37 -28.64
C PRO A 55 -21.67 17.39 -28.98
N VAL A 56 -20.43 17.08 -28.58
CA VAL A 56 -19.24 17.86 -28.94
C VAL A 56 -19.01 17.73 -30.46
N LYS A 57 -19.57 18.67 -31.23
CA LYS A 57 -19.29 18.83 -32.66
C LYS A 57 -18.00 19.62 -32.82
N GLY A 58 -16.90 18.93 -33.09
CA GLY A 58 -15.63 19.62 -33.29
C GLY A 58 -14.48 18.68 -33.61
N THR A 59 -14.58 17.91 -34.70
CA THR A 59 -13.43 17.20 -35.27
C THR A 59 -12.53 18.23 -35.95
N GLN A 60 -11.58 18.79 -35.20
CA GLN A 60 -10.48 19.53 -35.82
C GLN A 60 -9.62 18.54 -36.60
N ALA A 61 -9.35 18.88 -37.87
CA ALA A 61 -8.52 18.08 -38.75
C ALA A 61 -7.11 17.94 -38.16
N ILE A 62 -6.73 16.72 -37.82
CA ILE A 62 -5.39 16.40 -37.34
C ILE A 62 -4.43 16.64 -38.52
N PRO A 63 -3.39 17.49 -38.37
CA PRO A 63 -2.42 17.74 -39.44
C PRO A 63 -1.70 16.44 -39.82
N ALA A 64 -1.47 16.27 -41.12
CA ALA A 64 -0.82 15.09 -41.68
C ALA A 64 0.53 14.83 -40.99
N ILE A 65 0.58 13.75 -40.21
CA ILE A 65 1.81 13.28 -39.55
C ILE A 65 2.82 12.93 -40.64
N GLN A 66 3.93 13.66 -40.69
CA GLN A 66 5.07 13.33 -41.55
C GLN A 66 5.58 11.95 -41.15
N ARG A 67 5.50 10.99 -42.08
CA ARG A 67 5.97 9.62 -41.88
C ARG A 67 7.48 9.66 -41.70
N ILE A 68 7.94 9.45 -40.47
CA ILE A 68 9.37 9.26 -40.18
C ILE A 68 9.80 7.98 -40.93
N PRO A 69 10.88 8.02 -41.73
CA PRO A 69 11.36 6.85 -42.45
C PRO A 69 11.69 5.73 -41.45
N LEU A 70 11.08 4.58 -41.68
CA LEU A 70 11.25 3.37 -40.88
C LEU A 70 12.72 2.94 -41.01
N THR A 71 13.52 3.30 -40.03
CA THR A 71 14.93 2.90 -39.97
C THR A 71 14.92 1.43 -39.63
N LYS A 72 15.51 0.58 -40.49
CA LYS A 72 15.66 -0.86 -40.22
C LYS A 72 16.41 -1.02 -38.91
N GLU A 73 15.69 -1.34 -37.84
CA GLU A 73 16.27 -1.65 -36.55
C GLU A 73 17.11 -2.91 -36.72
N ASN A 74 18.43 -2.79 -36.52
CA ASN A 74 19.27 -3.95 -36.36
C ASN A 74 18.74 -4.74 -35.16
N PRO A 75 18.60 -6.07 -35.25
CA PRO A 75 18.13 -6.88 -34.12
C PRO A 75 19.05 -6.61 -32.93
N ILE A 76 18.49 -5.93 -31.93
CA ILE A 76 19.18 -5.70 -30.67
C ILE A 76 19.29 -7.07 -30.04
N GLU A 77 20.46 -7.70 -30.17
CA GLU A 77 20.80 -8.93 -29.47
C GLU A 77 20.63 -8.65 -27.98
N GLN A 78 19.50 -9.09 -27.42
CA GLN A 78 19.25 -9.07 -26.00
C GLN A 78 20.23 -10.08 -25.38
N LYS A 79 21.41 -9.61 -24.99
CA LYS A 79 22.28 -10.36 -24.08
C LYS A 79 21.49 -10.58 -22.79
N ILE A 80 20.91 -11.77 -22.67
CA ILE A 80 20.39 -12.29 -21.43
C ILE A 80 21.62 -12.48 -20.55
N TYR A 81 21.89 -11.52 -19.67
CA TYR A 81 22.88 -11.70 -18.62
C TYR A 81 22.27 -12.68 -17.63
N GLU A 82 22.70 -13.95 -17.67
CA GLU A 82 22.52 -14.85 -16.53
C GLU A 82 23.18 -14.16 -15.33
N ILE A 83 22.36 -13.70 -14.40
CA ILE A 83 22.81 -13.08 -13.16
C ILE A 83 23.32 -14.24 -12.32
N GLU A 84 24.62 -14.54 -12.41
CA GLU A 84 25.27 -15.48 -11.50
C GLU A 84 24.99 -15.03 -10.06
N ASP A 85 24.53 -15.96 -9.23
CA ASP A 85 24.16 -15.77 -7.83
C ASP A 85 25.39 -15.38 -6.98
N VAL A 86 25.85 -14.14 -7.12
CA VAL A 86 26.79 -13.54 -6.18
C VAL A 86 26.04 -13.41 -4.87
N LYS A 87 26.32 -14.32 -3.92
CA LYS A 87 25.91 -14.22 -2.51
C LYS A 87 26.43 -12.91 -1.91
N LYS A 88 25.75 -11.81 -2.19
CA LYS A 88 25.97 -10.55 -1.50
C LYS A 88 25.32 -10.70 -0.14
N GLU A 89 26.15 -10.73 0.90
CA GLU A 89 25.70 -10.60 2.29
C GLU A 89 24.93 -9.28 2.42
N GLY A 90 23.60 -9.35 2.40
CA GLY A 90 22.76 -8.17 2.33
C GLY A 90 21.28 -8.52 2.52
N PHE A 91 20.56 -7.59 3.14
CA PHE A 91 19.13 -7.72 3.37
C PHE A 91 18.38 -7.59 2.03
N PHE A 92 18.00 -8.75 1.46
CA PHE A 92 17.36 -8.84 0.16
C PHE A 92 15.84 -8.67 0.27
N LEU A 93 15.28 -7.72 -0.46
CA LEU A 93 13.85 -7.37 -0.44
C LEU A 93 13.20 -7.56 -1.81
N GLY A 94 13.69 -8.53 -2.59
CA GLY A 94 13.17 -8.86 -3.91
C GLY A 94 13.29 -7.68 -4.89
N LYS A 95 12.18 -7.30 -5.53
CA LYS A 95 12.13 -6.27 -6.59
C LYS A 95 12.54 -4.86 -6.14
N ILE A 96 12.41 -4.53 -4.85
CA ILE A 96 12.78 -3.20 -4.31
C ILE A 96 14.24 -3.12 -3.85
N THR A 97 14.98 -4.23 -3.88
CA THR A 97 16.39 -4.27 -3.47
C THR A 97 17.26 -3.18 -4.10
N PRO A 98 17.14 -2.86 -5.41
CA PRO A 98 17.94 -1.78 -6.01
C PRO A 98 17.71 -0.41 -5.35
N MET A 99 16.47 -0.12 -4.93
CA MET A 99 16.13 1.14 -4.24
C MET A 99 16.66 1.16 -2.81
N VAL A 100 16.71 0.00 -2.17
CA VAL A 100 17.25 -0.18 -0.82
C VAL A 100 18.78 -0.02 -0.82
N LEU A 101 19.45 -0.46 -1.89
CA LEU A 101 20.88 -0.28 -2.06
C LEU A 101 21.28 1.15 -2.48
N ASP A 102 20.39 1.90 -3.14
CA ASP A 102 20.69 3.27 -3.57
C ASP A 102 20.77 4.24 -2.37
N PRO A 103 21.94 4.82 -2.05
CA PRO A 103 22.10 5.75 -0.92
C PRO A 103 21.35 7.08 -1.10
N ARG A 104 20.92 7.43 -2.32
CA ARG A 104 20.16 8.66 -2.60
C ARG A 104 18.70 8.54 -2.21
N VAL A 105 18.20 7.32 -2.05
CA VAL A 105 16.82 7.03 -1.66
C VAL A 105 16.67 7.18 -0.15
N VAL A 106 15.73 8.03 0.28
CA VAL A 106 15.42 8.27 1.69
C VAL A 106 14.20 7.48 2.13
N THR A 107 13.15 7.48 1.30
CA THR A 107 11.89 6.77 1.61
C THR A 107 11.45 5.93 0.43
N ILE A 108 10.92 4.74 0.70
CA ILE A 108 10.27 3.85 -0.25
C ILE A 108 8.85 3.60 0.25
N GLU A 109 7.86 3.93 -0.56
CA GLU A 109 6.44 3.85 -0.23
C GLU A 109 5.73 2.93 -1.23
N CYS A 110 4.99 1.95 -0.72
CA CYS A 110 4.07 1.13 -1.51
C CYS A 110 2.65 1.37 -0.99
N PRO A 111 1.81 2.14 -1.71
CA PRO A 111 0.52 2.59 -1.19
C PRO A 111 -0.53 1.46 -1.15
N ALA A 112 -0.47 0.52 -2.09
CA ALA A 112 -1.36 -0.64 -2.19
C ALA A 112 -0.79 -1.70 -3.15
N PRO A 113 -1.28 -2.95 -3.10
CA PRO A 113 -0.93 -3.98 -4.09
C PRO A 113 -1.29 -3.55 -5.52
N GLY A 114 -0.43 -3.90 -6.48
CA GLY A 114 -0.57 -3.56 -7.90
C GLY A 114 -0.29 -2.09 -8.25
N ARG A 115 -0.03 -1.24 -7.25
CA ARG A 115 0.35 0.16 -7.48
C ARG A 115 1.86 0.30 -7.64
N PHE A 116 2.26 1.36 -8.33
CA PHE A 116 3.66 1.71 -8.51
C PHE A 116 4.30 2.07 -7.17
N VAL A 117 5.50 1.53 -6.94
CA VAL A 117 6.33 1.91 -5.79
C VAL A 117 6.81 3.34 -5.98
N ILE A 118 6.65 4.14 -4.94
CA ILE A 118 7.05 5.54 -4.92
C ILE A 118 8.31 5.69 -4.09
N VAL A 119 9.29 6.36 -4.66
CA VAL A 119 10.59 6.60 -4.03
C VAL A 119 10.75 8.09 -3.77
N LYS A 120 11.16 8.45 -2.56
CA LYS A 120 11.48 9.82 -2.17
C LYS A 120 12.99 9.95 -2.03
N THR A 121 13.56 10.89 -2.77
CA THR A 121 14.91 11.39 -2.57
C THR A 121 14.84 12.73 -1.83
N PRO A 122 15.96 13.31 -1.36
CA PRO A 122 15.94 14.62 -0.72
C PRO A 122 15.36 15.72 -1.62
N THR A 123 15.53 15.58 -2.94
CA THR A 123 15.15 16.60 -3.92
C THR A 123 13.73 16.42 -4.47
N LYS A 124 13.25 15.17 -4.62
CA LYS A 124 11.98 14.90 -5.30
C LYS A 124 11.34 13.57 -4.93
N LYS A 125 10.04 13.46 -5.21
CA LYS A 125 9.26 12.22 -5.17
C LYS A 125 9.16 11.67 -6.60
N LEU A 126 9.47 10.38 -6.79
CA LEU A 126 9.50 9.70 -8.08
C LEU A 126 8.63 8.45 -8.02
N SER A 127 7.69 8.31 -8.96
CA SER A 127 6.99 7.03 -9.17
C SER A 127 7.86 6.14 -10.05
N THR A 128 7.98 4.86 -9.69
CA THR A 128 8.74 3.89 -10.48
C THR A 128 7.82 3.00 -11.33
N ASN A 129 8.38 2.27 -12.28
CA ASN A 129 7.62 1.28 -13.07
C ASN A 129 7.51 -0.08 -12.35
N ILE A 130 7.96 -0.16 -11.10
CA ILE A 130 7.90 -1.39 -10.31
C ILE A 130 6.54 -1.44 -9.61
N THR A 131 5.82 -2.54 -9.83
CA THR A 131 4.60 -2.89 -9.11
C THR A 131 4.84 -4.12 -8.23
N LEU A 132 4.20 -4.13 -7.06
CA LEU A 132 4.28 -5.25 -6.12
C LEU A 132 2.92 -5.92 -5.99
N THR A 133 2.89 -7.25 -6.05
CA THR A 133 1.69 -8.02 -5.70
C THR A 133 1.51 -8.06 -4.19
N LYS A 134 0.37 -8.56 -3.72
CA LYS A 134 0.10 -8.71 -2.30
C LYS A 134 1.15 -9.60 -1.63
N GLU A 135 1.51 -10.69 -2.28
CA GLU A 135 2.47 -11.69 -1.81
C GLU A 135 3.86 -11.07 -1.63
N ASN A 136 4.32 -10.30 -2.63
CA ASN A 136 5.61 -9.60 -2.54
C ASN A 136 5.63 -8.61 -1.36
N ILE A 137 4.52 -7.93 -1.09
CA ILE A 137 4.40 -7.00 0.04
C ILE A 137 4.45 -7.78 1.36
N ASP A 138 3.70 -8.87 1.46
CA ASP A 138 3.68 -9.72 2.64
C ASP A 138 5.05 -10.34 2.93
N GLU A 139 5.77 -10.78 1.91
CA GLU A 139 7.16 -11.26 2.01
C GLU A 139 8.08 -10.18 2.56
N ILE A 140 8.01 -8.94 2.05
CA ILE A 140 8.81 -7.82 2.56
C ILE A 140 8.52 -7.60 4.05
N ILE A 141 7.25 -7.52 4.44
CA ILE A 141 6.87 -7.29 5.85
C ILE A 141 7.32 -8.47 6.73
N ASN A 142 7.21 -9.70 6.23
CA ASN A 142 7.66 -10.91 6.92
C ASN A 142 9.19 -10.93 7.12
N SER A 143 9.96 -10.50 6.13
CA SER A 143 11.42 -10.37 6.26
C SER A 143 11.80 -9.37 7.37
N PHE A 144 11.11 -8.23 7.45
CA PHE A 144 11.33 -7.30 8.57
C PHE A 144 10.87 -7.87 9.92
N SER A 145 9.76 -8.61 9.96
CA SER A 145 9.24 -9.27 11.16
C SER A 145 10.22 -10.31 11.69
N ALA A 146 10.75 -11.16 10.81
CA ALA A 146 11.74 -12.19 11.15
C ALA A 146 13.04 -11.57 11.67
N GLU A 147 13.59 -10.58 10.95
CA GLU A 147 14.87 -9.96 11.30
C GLU A 147 14.79 -9.12 12.59
N SER A 148 13.67 -8.41 12.80
CA SER A 148 13.45 -7.65 14.04
C SER A 148 12.97 -8.49 15.22
N ARG A 149 12.57 -9.74 14.99
CA ARG A 149 11.91 -10.64 15.96
C ARG A 149 10.61 -10.05 16.55
N ILE A 150 9.93 -9.18 15.80
CA ILE A 150 8.64 -8.60 16.18
C ILE A 150 7.54 -9.31 15.38
N PRO A 151 6.57 -10.00 16.03
CA PRO A 151 5.50 -10.70 15.32
C PRO A 151 4.49 -9.73 14.68
N ARG A 152 3.89 -10.15 13.55
CA ARG A 152 2.78 -9.43 12.89
C ARG A 152 1.46 -9.78 13.58
N LEU A 153 0.85 -8.82 14.27
CA LEU A 153 -0.44 -8.99 14.97
C LEU A 153 -1.64 -8.38 14.23
N GLY A 154 -1.49 -8.11 12.92
CA GLY A 154 -2.46 -7.32 12.14
C GLY A 154 -2.45 -5.83 12.51
N GLY A 155 -3.13 -4.99 11.73
CA GLY A 155 -3.18 -3.54 11.99
C GLY A 155 -1.89 -2.83 11.60
N ILE A 156 -1.25 -2.10 12.52
CA ILE A 156 -0.03 -1.34 12.24
C ILE A 156 1.19 -2.11 12.74
N PHE A 157 2.14 -2.39 11.85
CA PHE A 157 3.42 -3.01 12.15
C PHE A 157 4.55 -1.99 11.99
N LYS A 158 5.46 -1.91 12.97
CA LYS A 158 6.60 -1.00 12.95
C LYS A 158 7.85 -1.70 13.47
N ALA A 159 8.93 -1.66 12.70
CA ALA A 159 10.19 -2.32 13.05
C ALA A 159 11.39 -1.56 12.47
N ILE A 160 12.56 -1.73 13.09
CA ILE A 160 13.82 -1.18 12.61
C ILE A 160 14.79 -2.33 12.32
N VAL A 161 15.35 -2.35 11.12
CA VAL A 161 16.31 -3.36 10.64
C VAL A 161 17.36 -2.65 9.80
N ASN A 162 18.65 -2.86 10.08
CA ASN A 162 19.76 -2.34 9.27
C ASN A 162 19.63 -0.85 8.90
N ASN A 163 19.39 0.01 9.90
CA ASN A 163 19.16 1.45 9.71
C ASN A 163 17.97 1.78 8.80
N MET A 164 16.99 0.89 8.70
CA MET A 164 15.74 1.13 7.99
C MET A 164 14.56 0.95 8.93
N LEU A 165 13.70 1.97 9.02
CA LEU A 165 12.44 1.93 9.73
C LEU A 165 11.34 1.54 8.75
N ILE A 166 10.71 0.38 8.94
CA ILE A 166 9.48 0.02 8.24
C ILE A 166 8.27 0.42 9.09
N THR A 167 7.26 0.97 8.44
CA THR A 167 5.90 1.12 8.98
C THR A 167 4.95 0.53 7.97
N ALA A 168 4.29 -0.57 8.32
CA ALA A 168 3.35 -1.29 7.47
C ALA A 168 1.95 -1.29 8.08
N ILE A 169 0.94 -1.33 7.22
CA ILE A 169 -0.45 -1.49 7.62
C ILE A 169 -0.96 -2.77 6.97
N ASP A 170 -1.33 -3.72 7.80
CA ASP A 170 -1.90 -5.01 7.42
C ASP A 170 -3.43 -4.90 7.49
N SER A 171 -4.05 -4.70 6.32
CA SER A 171 -5.50 -4.50 6.18
C SER A 171 -6.11 -5.53 5.26
N HIS A 172 -7.19 -6.17 5.72
CA HIS A 172 -7.97 -7.10 4.90
C HIS A 172 -8.75 -6.40 3.76
N ILE A 173 -9.18 -5.16 3.96
CA ILE A 173 -10.05 -4.44 3.01
C ILE A 173 -9.22 -3.65 2.00
N GLY A 174 -8.18 -2.95 2.46
CA GLY A 174 -7.33 -2.09 1.61
C GLY A 174 -6.09 -2.79 1.05
N GLY A 175 -5.85 -4.04 1.46
CA GLY A 175 -4.60 -4.74 1.21
C GLY A 175 -3.44 -4.23 2.07
N PRO A 176 -2.31 -4.96 2.09
CA PRO A 176 -1.13 -4.55 2.82
C PRO A 176 -0.43 -3.38 2.11
N ARG A 177 0.13 -2.46 2.90
CA ARG A 177 0.88 -1.30 2.42
C ARG A 177 2.03 -0.98 3.37
N PHE A 178 3.08 -0.33 2.89
CA PHE A 178 4.22 0.01 3.73
C PHE A 178 4.95 1.28 3.31
N ILE A 179 5.70 1.81 4.27
CA ILE A 179 6.66 2.89 4.11
C ILE A 179 7.97 2.43 4.78
N ILE A 180 9.08 2.44 4.04
CA ILE A 180 10.43 2.21 4.55
C ILE A 180 11.17 3.54 4.53
N ASN A 181 11.68 3.97 5.68
CA ASN A 181 12.53 5.15 5.82
C ASN A 181 13.96 4.73 6.15
N LYS A 182 14.94 5.20 5.39
CA LYS A 182 16.36 5.01 5.71
C LYS A 182 16.81 6.03 6.75
N ILE A 183 17.41 5.54 7.83
CA ILE A 183 18.00 6.32 8.89
C ILE A 183 19.44 6.61 8.48
N LYS A 184 19.74 7.85 8.12
CA LYS A 184 21.13 8.28 7.91
C LYS A 184 21.83 8.24 9.27
N GLN A 185 22.95 7.52 9.36
CA GLN A 185 23.84 7.68 10.49
C GLN A 185 24.53 9.03 10.33
N GLU A 186 24.29 9.96 11.25
CA GLU A 186 25.14 11.14 11.36
C GLU A 186 26.58 10.66 11.58
N PRO A 187 27.56 11.16 10.82
CA PRO A 187 28.95 10.76 11.03
C PRO A 187 29.31 11.10 12.48
N SER A 188 29.60 10.09 13.28
CA SER A 188 29.97 10.27 14.69
C SER A 188 31.11 11.29 14.75
N ASN A 189 30.90 12.42 15.44
CA ASN A 189 31.90 13.46 15.53
C ASN A 189 33.14 12.88 16.23
N PRO A 190 34.34 12.89 15.60
CA PRO A 190 35.53 12.28 16.19
C PRO A 190 35.94 12.92 17.53
N ARG A 191 35.36 14.07 17.91
CA ARG A 191 35.63 14.76 19.17
C ARG A 191 34.96 14.13 20.39
N ASP A 192 33.99 13.24 20.22
CA ASP A 192 33.24 12.63 21.35
C ASP A 192 33.96 11.41 21.96
N LYS A 193 35.17 11.07 21.49
CA LYS A 193 35.99 9.93 21.97
C LYS A 193 37.12 10.34 22.93
N LYS A 194 36.98 11.43 23.68
CA LYS A 194 37.99 11.88 24.66
C LYS A 194 37.65 11.50 26.09
#